data_AF-A0A8E6EUC1-F1
#
_entry.id   AF-A0A8E6EUC1-F1
#
_cell.length_a   1.000
_cell.length_b   1.000
_cell.length_c   1.000
_cell.angle_alpha   90.00
_cell.angle_beta   90.00
_cell.angle_gamma   90.00
#
_symmetry.space_group_name_H-M   'P 1'
#
loop_
_entity.id
_entity.type
_entity.pdbx_description
1 polymer ?
#
loop_
_entity_poly.entity_id
_entity_poly.type
_entity_poly.pdbx_seq_one_letter_code
_entity_poly.pdbx_strand_id
1 'polypeptide(L)'
;MNDPTHSSSLSPEKLQMFIAGLSGMAPEEVRKAKLLYIRNAISEYEAMKTGLAGFSQPSGCLSILPGFGKILGMQKQMVASQMQLAQQRIRNAIDVWKDDLKGERFHLEGEEIFV
;
A
#
# COMPACT_ATOMS: atom_id res chain seq x y z
N MET A 1 21.01 -1.83 -12.38
CA MET A 1 19.73 -1.08 -12.43
C MET A 1 18.79 -1.77 -11.44
N ASN A 2 18.95 -1.50 -10.15
CA ASN A 2 18.14 -2.12 -9.09
C ASN A 2 17.12 -1.10 -8.63
N ASP A 3 15.83 -1.36 -8.86
CA ASP A 3 14.84 -1.14 -7.82
C ASP A 3 13.60 -2.04 -8.04
N PRO A 4 13.56 -3.27 -7.50
CA PRO A 4 12.36 -4.10 -7.54
C PRO A 4 11.36 -3.73 -6.44
N THR A 5 11.54 -2.60 -5.74
CA THR A 5 10.60 -2.17 -4.71
C THR A 5 9.66 -1.11 -5.27
N HIS A 6 8.44 -1.53 -5.64
CA HIS A 6 7.30 -0.63 -5.55
C HIS A 6 7.17 -0.23 -4.07
N SER A 7 7.92 0.79 -3.67
CA SER A 7 7.84 1.36 -2.33
C SER A 7 6.43 1.92 -2.16
N SER A 8 5.67 1.38 -1.20
CA SER A 8 4.35 1.90 -0.83
C SER A 8 4.43 3.42 -0.65
N SER A 9 3.43 4.16 -1.14
CA SER A 9 3.30 5.61 -0.89
C SER A 9 3.48 5.99 0.57
N LEU A 10 3.12 5.11 1.52
CA LEU A 10 3.30 5.28 2.96
C LEU A 10 4.64 4.76 3.50
N SER A 11 5.67 4.62 2.67
CA SER A 11 7.02 4.41 3.17
C SER A 11 7.46 5.62 4.00
N PRO A 12 8.32 5.45 5.02
CA PRO A 12 8.79 6.56 5.85
C PRO A 12 9.34 7.73 5.04
N GLU A 13 10.08 7.45 3.97
CA GLU A 13 10.72 8.45 3.11
C GLU A 13 9.69 9.25 2.31
N LYS A 14 8.72 8.56 1.69
CA LYS A 14 7.64 9.22 0.92
C LYS A 14 6.72 10.01 1.83
N LEU A 15 6.45 9.51 3.03
CA LEU A 15 5.66 10.21 4.03
C LEU A 15 6.36 11.48 4.51
N GLN A 16 7.68 11.43 4.75
CA GLN A 16 8.46 12.61 5.10
C GLN A 16 8.43 13.66 3.99
N MET A 17 8.61 13.26 2.73
CA MET A 17 8.51 14.17 1.59
C MET A 17 7.10 14.78 1.46
N PHE A 18 6.06 13.98 1.65
CA PHE A 18 4.68 14.47 1.64
C PHE A 18 4.46 15.51 2.73
N ILE A 19 4.83 15.21 3.98
CA ILE A 19 4.70 16.13 5.12
C ILE A 19 5.48 17.43 4.89
N ALA A 20 6.71 17.35 4.36
CA ALA A 20 7.49 18.53 4.01
C ALA A 20 6.76 19.41 2.97
N GLY A 21 6.09 18.79 2.00
CA GLY A 21 5.26 19.47 1.00
C GLY A 21 4.00 20.15 1.55
N LEU A 22 3.56 19.81 2.76
CA LEU A 22 2.40 20.45 3.41
C LEU A 22 2.77 21.77 4.10
N SER A 23 4.07 22.06 4.27
CA SER A 23 4.53 23.24 5.00
C SER A 23 4.06 24.53 4.33
N GLY A 24 3.32 25.36 5.08
CA GLY A 24 2.81 26.65 4.60
C GLY A 24 1.48 26.59 3.85
N MET A 25 0.87 25.40 3.70
CA MET A 25 -0.46 25.25 3.13
C MET A 25 -1.56 25.67 4.13
N ALA A 26 -2.71 26.09 3.60
CA ALA A 26 -3.88 26.35 4.43
C ALA A 26 -4.43 25.03 5.02
N PRO A 27 -5.07 25.03 6.21
CA PRO A 27 -5.58 23.81 6.84
C PRO A 27 -6.50 22.96 5.94
N GLU A 28 -7.35 23.61 5.15
CA GLU A 28 -8.24 22.91 4.20
C GLU A 28 -7.49 22.22 3.06
N GLU A 29 -6.37 22.78 2.63
CA GLU A 29 -5.51 22.17 1.60
C GLU A 29 -4.75 20.98 2.16
N VAL A 30 -4.24 21.11 3.40
CA VAL A 30 -3.64 20.00 4.16
C VAL A 30 -4.63 18.85 4.28
N ARG A 31 -5.89 19.14 4.62
CA ARG A 31 -6.96 18.13 4.71
C ARG A 31 -7.17 17.39 3.39
N LYS A 32 -7.33 18.13 2.29
CA LYS A 32 -7.51 17.55 0.95
C LYS A 32 -6.30 16.72 0.51
N ALA A 33 -5.09 17.20 0.80
CA ALA A 33 -3.87 16.50 0.47
C ALA A 33 -3.77 15.17 1.23
N LYS A 34 -4.04 15.16 2.55
CA LYS A 34 -4.08 13.93 3.37
C LYS A 34 -5.11 12.94 2.83
N LEU A 35 -6.31 13.41 2.51
CA LEU A 35 -7.37 12.60 1.92
C LEU A 35 -6.94 11.94 0.61
N LEU A 36 -6.40 12.74 -0.31
CA LEU A 36 -5.92 12.25 -1.61
C LEU A 36 -4.79 11.24 -1.44
N TYR A 37 -3.88 11.51 -0.50
CA TYR A 37 -2.75 10.65 -0.21
C TYR A 37 -3.17 9.27 0.32
N ILE A 38 -4.14 9.21 1.24
CA ILE A 38 -4.72 7.93 1.70
C ILE A 38 -5.43 7.19 0.56
N ARG A 39 -6.22 7.88 -0.26
CA ARG A 39 -6.93 7.25 -1.39
C ARG A 39 -5.95 6.64 -2.38
N ASN A 40 -4.88 7.35 -2.72
CA ASN A 40 -3.84 6.82 -3.60
C ASN A 40 -3.12 5.62 -2.98
N ALA A 41 -2.84 5.65 -1.67
CA ALA A 41 -2.21 4.52 -0.97
C ALA A 41 -3.08 3.26 -0.97
N ILE A 42 -4.40 3.42 -0.81
CA ILE A 42 -5.38 2.33 -0.92
C ILE A 42 -5.38 1.77 -2.35
N SER A 43 -5.45 2.63 -3.38
CA SER A 43 -5.42 2.17 -4.77
C SER A 43 -4.13 1.45 -5.14
N GLU A 44 -2.97 1.91 -4.66
CA GLU A 44 -1.70 1.22 -4.83
C GLU A 44 -1.72 -0.17 -4.19
N TYR A 45 -2.25 -0.27 -2.96
CA TYR A 45 -2.38 -1.54 -2.25
C TYR A 45 -3.31 -2.51 -2.99
N GLU A 46 -4.46 -2.06 -3.48
CA GLU A 46 -5.39 -2.88 -4.27
C GLU A 46 -4.78 -3.32 -5.60
N ALA A 47 -4.03 -2.44 -6.27
CA ALA A 47 -3.30 -2.76 -7.50
C ALA A 47 -2.21 -3.82 -7.23
N MET A 48 -1.47 -3.71 -6.12
CA MET A 48 -0.49 -4.72 -5.70
C MET A 48 -1.18 -6.07 -5.45
N LYS A 49 -2.31 -6.07 -4.73
CA LYS A 49 -3.09 -7.30 -4.46
C LYS A 49 -3.58 -7.97 -5.74
N THR A 50 -4.11 -7.18 -6.67
CA THR A 50 -4.62 -7.67 -7.97
C THR A 50 -3.48 -8.18 -8.86
N GLY A 51 -2.34 -7.48 -8.89
CA GLY A 51 -1.16 -7.91 -9.63
C GLY A 51 -0.62 -9.26 -9.15
N LEU A 52 -0.66 -9.52 -7.84
CA LEU A 52 -0.28 -10.81 -7.26
C LEU A 52 -1.25 -11.94 -7.61
N ALA A 53 -2.56 -11.65 -7.65
CA ALA A 53 -3.56 -12.60 -8.13
C ALA A 53 -3.32 -12.95 -9.61
N GLY A 54 -2.98 -11.96 -10.45
CA GLY A 54 -2.62 -12.17 -11.86
C GLY A 54 -1.34 -12.98 -12.06
N PHE A 55 -0.33 -12.82 -11.19
CA PHE A 55 0.92 -13.58 -11.24
C PHE A 55 0.76 -15.05 -10.77
N SER A 56 -0.34 -15.37 -10.09
CA SER A 56 -0.63 -16.71 -9.59
C SER A 56 -1.14 -17.68 -10.67
N GLN A 57 -1.45 -17.19 -11.88
CA GLN A 57 -1.74 -18.04 -13.04
C GLN A 57 -0.42 -18.68 -13.52
N PRO A 58 -0.22 -19.99 -13.32
CA PRO A 58 0.99 -20.64 -13.79
C PRO A 58 0.86 -20.79 -15.30
N SER A 59 1.57 -19.97 -16.08
CA SER A 59 1.99 -20.38 -17.41
C SER A 59 2.76 -21.69 -17.22
N GLY A 60 2.15 -22.82 -17.64
CA GLY A 60 2.44 -24.19 -17.19
C GLY A 60 3.83 -24.78 -17.49
N CYS A 61 4.87 -23.96 -17.66
CA CYS A 61 6.22 -24.38 -18.02
C CYS A 61 7.24 -24.26 -16.86
N LEU A 62 6.95 -23.53 -15.77
CA LEU A 62 7.94 -23.20 -14.72
C LEU A 62 7.90 -24.10 -13.47
N SER A 63 6.86 -24.93 -13.29
CA SER A 63 6.68 -25.76 -12.09
C SER A 63 7.42 -27.11 -12.11
N ILE A 64 8.11 -27.45 -13.20
CA ILE A 64 8.71 -28.79 -13.42
C ILE A 64 10.19 -28.86 -12.97
N LEU A 65 10.85 -27.72 -12.70
CA LEU A 65 12.26 -27.71 -12.28
C LEU A 65 12.42 -28.01 -10.77
N PRO A 66 13.14 -29.09 -10.37
CA PRO A 66 13.37 -29.40 -8.97
C PRO A 66 14.25 -28.32 -8.32
N GLY A 67 13.68 -27.57 -7.37
CA GLY A 67 14.35 -26.47 -6.65
C GLY A 67 13.60 -25.13 -6.71
N PHE A 68 12.83 -24.88 -7.77
CA PHE A 68 12.07 -23.63 -7.93
C PHE A 68 10.97 -23.45 -6.88
N GLY A 69 10.36 -24.54 -6.41
CA GLY A 69 9.28 -24.49 -5.42
C GLY A 69 9.65 -23.85 -4.07
N LYS A 70 10.88 -24.08 -3.56
CA LYS A 70 11.34 -23.48 -2.30
C LYS A 70 11.55 -21.97 -2.43
N ILE A 71 12.14 -21.54 -3.55
CA ILE A 71 12.37 -20.11 -3.85
C ILE A 71 11.03 -19.39 -4.02
N LEU A 72 10.10 -19.98 -4.77
CA LEU A 72 8.74 -19.44 -4.94
C LEU A 72 7.97 -19.35 -3.61
N GLY A 73 8.15 -20.32 -2.70
CA GLY A 73 7.56 -20.29 -1.36
C GLY A 73 8.05 -19.11 -0.51
N MET A 74 9.37 -18.88 -0.47
CA MET A 74 9.96 -17.74 0.24
C MET A 74 9.53 -16.40 -0.37
N GLN A 75 9.47 -16.31 -1.70
CA GLN A 75 9.01 -15.11 -2.40
C GLN A 75 7.55 -14.78 -2.05
N LYS A 76 6.67 -15.78 -2.00
CA LYS A 76 5.27 -15.59 -1.58
C LYS A 76 5.14 -15.08 -0.14
N GLN A 77 5.94 -15.62 0.79
CA GLN A 77 5.94 -15.15 2.19
C GLN A 77 6.42 -13.70 2.31
N MET A 78 7.51 -13.36 1.62
CA MET A 78 8.03 -11.98 1.61
C MET A 78 6.99 -11.01 1.06
N VAL A 79 6.34 -11.35 -0.06
CA VAL A 79 5.26 -10.55 -0.63
C VAL A 79 4.09 -10.40 0.34
N ALA A 80 3.64 -11.49 0.98
CA ALA A 80 2.55 -11.44 1.95
C ALA A 80 2.87 -10.51 3.13
N SER A 81 4.09 -10.56 3.65
CA SER A 81 4.52 -9.64 4.73
C SER A 81 4.53 -8.18 4.28
N GLN A 82 4.92 -7.89 3.02
CA GLN A 82 4.88 -6.53 2.49
C GLN A 82 3.45 -6.02 2.32
N MET A 83 2.53 -6.88 1.89
CA MET A 83 1.10 -6.53 1.82
C MET A 83 0.53 -6.22 3.21
N GLN A 84 0.83 -7.05 4.21
CA GLN A 84 0.39 -6.79 5.59
C GLN A 84 0.96 -5.47 6.13
N LEU A 85 2.24 -5.20 5.89
CA LEU A 85 2.88 -3.95 6.29
C LEU A 85 2.24 -2.73 5.61
N ALA A 86 1.95 -2.81 4.31
CA ALA A 86 1.28 -1.74 3.57
C ALA A 86 -0.13 -1.47 4.12
N GLN A 87 -0.90 -2.54 4.38
CA GLN A 87 -2.22 -2.43 4.99
C GLN A 87 -2.16 -1.77 6.37
N GLN A 88 -1.24 -2.19 7.24
CA GLN A 88 -1.06 -1.59 8.57
C GLN A 88 -0.69 -0.12 8.48
N ARG A 89 0.18 0.27 7.55
CA ARG A 89 0.54 1.68 7.34
C ARG A 89 -0.67 2.53 6.95
N ILE A 90 -1.54 2.03 6.07
CA ILE A 90 -2.78 2.73 5.69
C ILE A 90 -3.67 2.92 6.92
N ARG A 91 -3.90 1.86 7.70
CA ARG A 91 -4.72 1.93 8.92
C ARG A 91 -4.15 2.91 9.94
N ASN A 92 -2.84 2.88 10.17
CA ASN A 92 -2.18 3.79 11.09
C ASN A 92 -2.28 5.24 10.63
N ALA A 93 -2.13 5.50 9.33
CA ALA A 93 -2.26 6.85 8.78
C ALA A 93 -3.69 7.39 8.91
N ILE A 94 -4.71 6.55 8.68
CA ILE A 94 -6.12 6.89 8.92
C ILE A 94 -6.36 7.22 10.39
N ASP A 95 -5.88 6.39 11.33
CA ASP A 95 -6.07 6.61 12.77
C ASP A 95 -5.37 7.90 13.25
N VAL A 96 -4.15 8.15 12.80
CA VAL A 96 -3.39 9.36 13.16
C VAL A 96 -4.02 10.64 12.59
N TRP A 97 -4.61 10.57 11.39
CA TRP A 97 -5.22 11.73 10.74
C TRP A 97 -6.74 11.80 10.90
N LYS A 98 -7.33 11.01 11.81
CA LYS A 98 -8.78 10.89 11.94
C LYS A 98 -9.49 12.23 12.15
N ASP A 99 -8.89 13.12 12.93
CA ASP A 99 -9.48 14.42 13.24
C ASP A 99 -9.56 15.32 12.00
N ASP A 100 -8.59 15.21 11.09
CA ASP A 100 -8.59 15.92 9.80
C ASP A 100 -9.55 15.26 8.79
N LEU A 101 -9.70 13.93 8.86
CA LEU A 101 -10.44 13.11 7.88
C LEU A 101 -11.89 12.84 8.31
N LYS A 102 -12.39 13.53 9.32
CA LYS A 102 -13.73 13.32 9.87
C LYS A 102 -14.81 13.44 8.79
N GLY A 103 -15.69 12.45 8.74
CA GLY A 103 -16.77 12.32 7.76
C GLY A 103 -16.39 11.59 6.47
N GLU A 104 -15.13 11.21 6.30
CA GLU A 104 -14.66 10.47 5.12
C GLU A 104 -14.87 8.96 5.29
N ARG A 105 -14.97 8.27 4.14
CA ARG A 105 -15.14 6.82 4.06
C ARG A 105 -14.03 6.22 3.22
N PHE A 106 -13.40 5.19 3.76
CA PHE A 106 -12.32 4.46 3.10
C PHE A 106 -12.71 3.00 2.93
N HIS A 107 -12.42 2.42 1.77
CA HIS A 107 -12.60 0.99 1.53
C HIS A 107 -11.22 0.34 1.53
N LEU A 108 -10.98 -0.62 2.42
CA LEU A 108 -9.70 -1.33 2.51
C LEU A 108 -9.96 -2.81 2.76
N GLU A 109 -9.49 -3.68 1.85
CA GLU A 109 -9.72 -5.14 1.96
C GLU A 109 -11.21 -5.56 2.06
N GLY A 110 -12.11 -4.77 1.47
CA GLY A 110 -13.56 -5.02 1.57
C GLY A 110 -14.19 -4.60 2.90
N GLU A 111 -13.41 -3.99 3.80
CA GLU A 111 -13.90 -3.31 5.00
C GLU A 111 -14.13 -1.82 4.70
N GLU A 112 -15.28 -1.28 5.12
CA GLU A 112 -15.55 0.16 5.09
C GLU A 112 -15.12 0.78 6.44
N ILE A 113 -14.16 1.70 6.39
CA ILE A 113 -13.66 2.46 7.53
C ILE A 113 -14.28 3.86 7.45
N PHE A 114 -15.13 4.18 8.43
CA PHE A 114 -15.69 5.51 8.62
C PHE A 114 -14.93 6.25 9.72
N VAL A 115 -14.58 7.51 9.46
CA VAL A 115 -13.71 8.33 10.30
C VAL A 115 -14.47 9.53 10.85
#